data_AF-A0A966KHC9-F1
#
_entry.id   AF-A0A966KHC9-F1
#
_cell.length_a   1.000
_cell.length_b   1.000
_cell.length_c   1.000
_cell.angle_alpha   90.00
_cell.angle_beta   90.00
_cell.angle_gamma   90.00
#
_symmetry.space_group_name_H-M   'P 1'
#
loop_
_entity.id
_entity.type
_entity.pdbx_description
1 polymer ?
#
loop_
_entity_poly.entity_id
_entity_poly.type
_entity_poly.pdbx_seq_one_letter_code
_entity_poly.pdbx_strand_id
1 'polypeptide(L)'
;MKNTKTKLVLSLDPSGNFKDGKGKTGLVVARTSDTGYAILYKDTIDAKDFDTRLQFWAAHLDAMDQELDVIVIEDFMLYPHIKQGFSYMETPRLLGVMEMHAHMLDIPVVFQRAVDVSGLKEEVLVERGILEKRKGRYWHNKKIYKDHERSALKHFLRWYEKEYKNGFIYKTIKFEALSIPGSS
;
A
#
# COMPACT_ATOMS: atom_id res chain seq x y z
N MET A 1 18.77 23.84 12.38
CA MET A 1 18.17 22.49 12.40
C MET A 1 17.67 22.19 11.00
N LYS A 2 18.14 21.12 10.35
CA LYS A 2 17.58 20.73 9.04
C LYS A 2 16.14 20.29 9.28
N ASN A 3 15.18 20.95 8.65
CA ASN A 3 13.79 20.49 8.64
C ASN A 3 13.77 19.09 8.03
N THR A 4 13.63 18.05 8.87
CA THR A 4 13.45 16.68 8.38
C THR A 4 12.08 16.63 7.73
N LYS A 5 12.03 16.46 6.41
CA LYS A 5 10.77 16.40 5.68
C LYS A 5 10.13 15.04 5.94
N THR A 6 9.17 15.01 6.87
CA THR A 6 8.34 13.83 7.09
C THR A 6 7.27 13.75 6.02
N LYS A 7 6.93 12.53 5.59
CA LYS A 7 5.76 12.28 4.73
C LYS A 7 4.86 11.20 5.31
N LEU A 8 3.55 11.38 5.21
CA LEU A 8 2.55 10.35 5.42
C LEU A 8 2.19 9.72 4.06
N VAL A 9 2.33 8.41 3.97
CA VAL A 9 2.29 7.67 2.71
C VAL A 9 1.27 6.56 2.82
N LEU A 10 0.31 6.53 1.91
CA LEU A 10 -0.56 5.38 1.71
C LEU A 10 -0.04 4.57 0.53
N SER A 11 0.14 3.26 0.71
CA SER A 11 0.41 2.35 -0.40
C SER A 11 -0.66 1.28 -0.52
N LEU A 12 -1.09 1.02 -1.75
CA LEU A 12 -2.21 0.16 -2.10
C LEU A 12 -1.79 -0.86 -3.16
N ASP A 13 -2.19 -2.10 -2.95
CA ASP A 13 -2.32 -3.13 -3.99
C ASP A 13 -3.83 -3.33 -4.22
N PRO A 14 -4.45 -2.56 -5.15
CA PRO A 14 -5.90 -2.56 -5.29
C PRO A 14 -6.43 -3.64 -6.22
N SER A 15 -7.59 -4.17 -5.87
CA SER A 15 -8.42 -4.98 -6.76
C SER A 15 -9.82 -4.37 -6.83
N GLY A 16 -10.23 -3.92 -8.01
CA GLY A 16 -11.58 -3.39 -8.22
C GLY A 16 -12.65 -4.47 -8.36
N ASN A 17 -12.24 -5.74 -8.44
CA ASN A 17 -13.10 -6.86 -8.78
C ASN A 17 -14.20 -7.07 -7.72
N PHE A 18 -15.44 -6.99 -8.18
CA PHE A 18 -16.65 -7.26 -7.41
C PHE A 18 -17.57 -8.19 -8.19
N LYS A 19 -17.79 -7.89 -9.48
CA LYS A 19 -18.47 -8.78 -10.44
C LYS A 19 -17.51 -9.77 -11.07
N ASP A 20 -16.30 -9.31 -11.40
CA ASP A 20 -15.26 -10.14 -12.02
C ASP A 20 -14.60 -11.10 -11.00
N GLY A 21 -14.89 -10.95 -9.71
CA GLY A 21 -14.38 -11.81 -8.64
C GLY A 21 -14.58 -11.20 -7.24
N LYS A 22 -13.99 -11.84 -6.23
CA LYS A 22 -13.96 -11.33 -4.85
C LYS A 22 -12.64 -10.58 -4.62
N GLY A 23 -12.59 -9.35 -5.11
CA GLY A 23 -11.41 -8.48 -5.02
C GLY A 23 -10.99 -8.26 -3.58
N LYS A 24 -9.68 -8.13 -3.38
CA LYS A 24 -9.08 -7.78 -2.11
C LYS A 24 -8.00 -6.75 -2.36
N THR A 25 -8.03 -5.70 -1.59
CA THR A 25 -7.06 -4.61 -1.65
C THR A 25 -6.25 -4.62 -0.38
N GLY A 26 -4.94 -4.75 -0.52
CA GLY A 26 -4.01 -4.55 0.60
C GLY A 26 -3.65 -3.09 0.72
N LEU A 27 -3.54 -2.60 1.96
CA LEU A 27 -3.05 -1.24 2.21
C LEU A 27 -2.05 -1.18 3.35
N VAL A 28 -1.14 -0.22 3.26
CA VAL A 28 -0.16 0.12 4.29
C VAL A 28 -0.07 1.64 4.39
N VAL A 29 -0.18 2.16 5.61
CA VAL A 29 0.13 3.57 5.90
C VAL A 29 1.47 3.62 6.61
N ALA A 30 2.37 4.43 6.09
CA ALA A 30 3.70 4.62 6.63
C ALA A 30 4.02 6.10 6.82
N ARG A 31 4.83 6.39 7.82
CA ARG A 31 5.46 7.70 8.00
C ARG A 31 6.93 7.60 7.67
N THR A 32 7.43 8.50 6.85
CA THR A 32 8.83 8.56 6.43
C THR A 32 9.54 9.77 7.00
N SER A 33 10.86 9.71 7.01
CA SER A 33 11.79 10.79 7.28
C SER A 33 13.10 10.50 6.55
N ASP A 34 14.01 11.47 6.54
CA ASP A 34 15.37 11.29 5.98
C ASP A 34 16.17 10.16 6.68
N THR A 35 15.75 9.73 7.86
CA THR A 35 16.46 8.74 8.69
C THR A 35 15.86 7.35 8.66
N GLY A 36 14.71 7.17 8.02
CA GLY A 36 13.97 5.91 8.03
C GLY A 36 12.47 6.09 7.89
N TYR A 37 11.75 4.98 8.02
CA TYR A 37 10.29 4.94 8.01
C TYR A 37 9.74 4.11 9.16
N ALA A 38 8.43 4.25 9.38
CA ALA A 38 7.65 3.41 10.27
C ALA A 38 6.30 3.05 9.65
N ILE A 39 5.91 1.79 9.79
CA ILE A 39 4.58 1.34 9.38
C ILE A 39 3.60 1.64 10.51
N LEU A 40 2.64 2.51 10.25
CA LEU A 40 1.66 2.97 11.23
C LEU A 40 0.42 2.07 11.22
N TYR A 41 -0.04 1.73 10.03
CA TYR A 41 -1.27 0.98 9.81
C TYR A 41 -1.13 0.03 8.63
N LYS A 42 -1.90 -1.05 8.66
CA LYS A 42 -2.04 -1.98 7.54
C LYS A 42 -3.37 -2.73 7.64
N ASP A 43 -4.02 -2.95 6.51
CA ASP A 43 -5.32 -3.62 6.47
C ASP A 43 -5.62 -4.22 5.10
N THR A 44 -6.75 -4.92 5.01
CA THR A 44 -7.32 -5.42 3.76
C THR A 44 -8.76 -4.93 3.59
N ILE A 45 -9.06 -4.29 2.46
CA ILE A 45 -10.44 -4.03 2.02
C ILE A 45 -10.88 -5.25 1.19
N ASP A 46 -11.85 -6.04 1.66
CA ASP A 46 -12.31 -7.27 1.01
C ASP A 46 -13.71 -7.03 0.41
N ALA A 47 -13.87 -7.28 -0.90
CA ALA A 47 -15.13 -7.03 -1.61
C ALA A 47 -16.33 -7.76 -0.99
N LYS A 48 -16.10 -8.88 -0.29
CA LYS A 48 -17.15 -9.66 0.38
C LYS A 48 -17.81 -8.90 1.55
N ASP A 49 -17.15 -7.88 2.08
CA ASP A 49 -17.62 -7.12 3.24
C ASP A 49 -18.59 -5.98 2.82
N PHE A 50 -18.93 -5.90 1.53
CA PHE A 50 -19.80 -4.86 0.95
C PHE A 50 -20.92 -5.47 0.11
N ASP A 51 -22.11 -4.86 0.17
CA ASP A 51 -23.27 -5.32 -0.61
C ASP A 51 -23.18 -4.91 -2.09
N THR A 52 -22.47 -3.81 -2.36
CA THR A 52 -22.36 -3.24 -3.70
C THR A 52 -20.92 -2.89 -4.06
N ARG A 53 -20.63 -2.95 -5.36
CA ARG A 53 -19.35 -2.49 -5.92
C ARG A 53 -19.00 -1.06 -5.56
N LEU A 54 -19.99 -0.16 -5.55
CA LEU A 54 -19.73 1.25 -5.25
C LEU A 54 -19.39 1.46 -3.77
N GLN A 55 -19.97 0.70 -2.84
CA GLN A 55 -19.54 0.73 -1.44
C GLN A 55 -18.12 0.19 -1.27
N PHE A 56 -17.80 -0.92 -1.95
CA PHE A 56 -16.44 -1.46 -1.97
C PHE A 56 -15.43 -0.44 -2.52
N TRP A 57 -15.75 0.24 -3.61
CA TRP A 57 -14.90 1.28 -4.18
C TRP A 57 -14.84 2.53 -3.30
N ALA A 58 -15.94 2.93 -2.67
CA ALA A 58 -15.96 4.06 -1.73
C ALA A 58 -15.00 3.83 -0.56
N ALA A 59 -14.91 2.61 -0.02
CA ALA A 59 -13.96 2.29 1.03
C ALA A 59 -12.48 2.50 0.63
N HIS A 60 -12.15 2.46 -0.66
CA HIS A 60 -10.81 2.84 -1.13
C HIS A 60 -10.59 4.34 -1.08
N LEU A 61 -11.62 5.11 -1.44
CA LEU A 61 -11.58 6.56 -1.41
C LEU A 61 -11.55 7.06 0.05
N ASP A 62 -12.29 6.42 0.95
CA ASP A 62 -12.26 6.74 2.38
C ASP A 62 -10.87 6.51 3.00
N ALA A 63 -10.06 5.58 2.44
CA ALA A 63 -8.68 5.40 2.86
C ALA A 63 -7.74 6.50 2.37
N MET A 64 -8.14 7.27 1.35
CA MET A 64 -7.36 8.36 0.73
C MET A 64 -7.73 9.69 1.40
N ASP A 65 -7.18 9.92 2.60
CA ASP A 65 -7.42 11.15 3.37
C ASP A 65 -6.53 12.33 2.91
N GLN A 66 -7.01 13.57 3.11
CA GLN A 66 -6.31 14.82 2.77
C GLN A 66 -5.00 15.05 3.56
N GLU A 67 -4.77 14.35 4.67
CA GLU A 67 -3.53 14.40 5.45
C GLU A 67 -2.37 13.62 4.79
N LEU A 68 -2.64 12.86 3.72
CA LEU A 68 -1.62 12.11 3.00
C LEU A 68 -0.76 13.03 2.12
N ASP A 69 0.56 12.83 2.16
CA ASP A 69 1.50 13.55 1.30
C ASP A 69 1.70 12.89 -0.06
N VAL A 70 1.38 11.59 -0.18
CA VAL A 70 1.54 10.80 -1.40
C VAL A 70 0.78 9.48 -1.29
N ILE A 71 0.26 9.03 -2.44
CA ILE A 71 -0.37 7.72 -2.58
C ILE A 71 0.41 6.89 -3.60
N VAL A 72 0.79 5.67 -3.23
CA VAL A 72 1.50 4.73 -4.09
C VAL A 72 0.56 3.58 -4.44
N ILE A 73 0.30 3.36 -5.72
CA ILE A 73 -0.69 2.38 -6.18
C ILE A 73 -0.02 1.34 -7.09
N GLU A 74 -0.28 0.06 -6.84
CA GLU A 74 0.02 -0.99 -7.81
C GLU A 74 -0.78 -0.75 -9.09
N ASP A 75 -0.06 -0.61 -10.20
CA ASP A 75 -0.61 -0.33 -11.51
C ASP A 75 -1.17 -1.58 -12.17
N PHE A 76 -2.17 -1.40 -13.04
CA PHE A 76 -2.78 -2.48 -13.80
C PHE A 76 -2.33 -2.43 -15.26
N MET A 77 -1.61 -3.47 -15.69
CA MET A 77 -1.22 -3.65 -17.09
C MET A 77 -1.94 -4.85 -17.70
N LEU A 78 -2.70 -4.60 -18.77
CA LEU A 78 -3.29 -5.67 -19.57
C LEU A 78 -2.22 -6.26 -20.50
N TYR A 79 -1.86 -7.52 -20.27
CA TYR A 79 -0.92 -8.22 -21.15
C TYR A 79 -1.63 -8.89 -22.34
N PRO A 80 -1.05 -8.88 -23.56
CA PRO A 80 -1.71 -9.39 -24.78
C PRO A 80 -2.19 -10.85 -24.73
N HIS A 81 -1.56 -11.69 -23.90
CA HIS A 81 -1.90 -13.10 -23.76
C HIS A 81 -3.06 -13.37 -22.80
N ILE A 82 -3.53 -12.35 -22.07
CA ILE A 82 -4.63 -12.46 -21.12
C ILE A 82 -5.96 -12.24 -21.84
N LYS A 83 -6.79 -13.28 -21.90
CA LYS A 83 -8.14 -13.19 -22.51
C LYS A 83 -9.12 -12.51 -21.56
N GLN A 84 -9.35 -11.22 -21.75
CA GLN A 84 -10.28 -10.40 -20.94
C GLN A 84 -11.42 -9.75 -21.73
N GLY A 85 -11.75 -10.25 -22.92
CA GLY A 85 -12.78 -9.66 -23.80
C GLY A 85 -14.21 -9.59 -23.22
N PHE A 86 -14.49 -10.26 -22.11
CA PHE A 86 -15.77 -10.21 -21.37
C PHE A 86 -15.63 -9.66 -19.94
N SER A 87 -14.45 -9.15 -19.59
CA SER A 87 -14.18 -8.54 -18.29
C SER A 87 -14.95 -7.22 -18.15
N TYR A 88 -15.50 -6.94 -16.96
CA TYR A 88 -16.05 -5.61 -16.65
C TYR A 88 -14.96 -4.56 -16.47
N MET A 89 -13.69 -4.99 -16.47
CA MET A 89 -12.49 -4.15 -16.33
C MET A 89 -12.57 -3.33 -15.04
N GLU A 90 -12.95 -3.99 -13.95
CA GLU A 90 -13.28 -3.31 -12.69
C GLU A 90 -12.06 -2.67 -12.02
N THR A 91 -10.92 -3.37 -11.97
CA THR A 91 -9.67 -2.78 -11.44
C THR A 91 -9.24 -1.50 -12.17
N PRO A 92 -9.05 -1.46 -13.51
CA PRO A 92 -8.63 -0.22 -14.17
C PRO A 92 -9.67 0.91 -14.05
N ARG A 93 -10.96 0.59 -13.93
CA ARG A 93 -11.99 1.59 -13.61
C ARG A 93 -11.82 2.17 -12.21
N LEU A 94 -11.58 1.31 -11.21
CA LEU A 94 -11.29 1.75 -9.85
C LEU A 94 -10.03 2.63 -9.83
N LEU A 95 -8.96 2.24 -10.54
CA LEU A 95 -7.73 3.04 -10.62
C LEU A 95 -7.99 4.46 -11.16
N GLY A 96 -8.80 4.60 -12.21
CA GLY A 96 -9.18 5.91 -12.72
C GLY A 96 -9.99 6.75 -11.73
N VAL A 97 -10.88 6.12 -10.94
CA VAL A 97 -11.63 6.81 -9.88
C VAL A 97 -10.71 7.26 -8.75
N MET A 98 -9.76 6.41 -8.33
CA MET A 98 -8.78 6.73 -7.30
C MET A 98 -7.82 7.84 -7.75
N GLU A 99 -7.33 7.80 -8.99
CA GLU A 99 -6.47 8.85 -9.54
C GLU A 99 -7.19 10.20 -9.56
N MET A 100 -8.43 10.23 -10.05
CA MET A 100 -9.25 11.44 -10.05
C MET A 100 -9.50 11.96 -8.63
N HIS A 101 -9.79 11.06 -7.68
CA HIS A 101 -10.03 11.44 -6.29
C HIS A 101 -8.77 12.02 -5.62
N ALA A 102 -7.60 11.41 -5.83
CA ALA A 102 -6.33 11.95 -5.34
C ALA A 102 -6.04 13.35 -5.93
N HIS A 103 -6.32 13.55 -7.22
CA HIS A 103 -6.20 14.86 -7.86
C HIS A 103 -7.10 15.90 -7.20
N MET A 104 -8.36 15.54 -6.88
CA MET A 104 -9.28 16.44 -6.17
C MET A 104 -8.81 16.81 -4.76
N LEU A 105 -7.99 15.97 -4.13
CA LEU A 105 -7.41 16.20 -2.81
C LEU A 105 -6.02 16.88 -2.88
N ASP A 106 -5.52 17.19 -4.08
CA ASP A 106 -4.15 17.69 -4.31
C ASP A 106 -3.05 16.75 -3.78
N ILE A 107 -3.30 15.44 -3.83
CA ILE A 107 -2.35 14.41 -3.38
C ILE A 107 -1.68 13.77 -4.60
N PRO A 108 -0.34 13.77 -4.69
CA PRO A 108 0.36 13.11 -5.79
C PRO A 108 0.20 11.58 -5.73
N VAL A 109 -0.05 10.99 -6.89
CA VAL A 109 -0.11 9.53 -7.07
C VAL A 109 1.14 9.01 -7.77
N VAL A 110 1.67 7.89 -7.29
CA VAL A 110 2.76 7.15 -7.94
C VAL A 110 2.29 5.75 -8.28
N PHE A 111 2.06 5.50 -9.58
CA PHE A 111 1.79 4.17 -10.10
C PHE A 111 3.09 3.35 -10.21
N GLN A 112 3.02 2.08 -9.81
CA GLN A 112 4.14 1.14 -9.88
C GLN A 112 3.64 -0.21 -10.37
N ARG A 113 4.35 -0.83 -11.33
CA ARG A 113 3.94 -2.14 -11.84
C ARG A 113 4.37 -3.23 -10.86
N ALA A 114 3.64 -4.34 -10.83
CA ALA A 114 4.01 -5.54 -10.08
C ALA A 114 5.47 -5.99 -10.33
N VAL A 115 5.95 -5.83 -11.57
CA VAL A 115 7.33 -6.18 -11.95
C VAL A 115 8.38 -5.33 -11.22
N ASP A 116 8.04 -4.10 -10.87
CA ASP A 116 8.97 -3.14 -10.24
C ASP A 116 9.26 -3.52 -8.77
N VAL A 117 8.42 -4.36 -8.16
CA VAL A 117 8.58 -4.88 -6.79
C VAL A 117 8.96 -6.36 -6.73
N SER A 118 9.11 -7.03 -7.88
CA SER A 118 9.36 -8.48 -7.98
C SER A 118 10.65 -8.95 -7.27
N GLY A 119 11.64 -8.07 -7.12
CA GLY A 119 12.87 -8.33 -6.36
C GLY A 119 12.68 -8.33 -4.84
N LEU A 120 11.60 -7.74 -4.32
CA LEU A 120 11.26 -7.70 -2.90
C LEU A 120 10.50 -8.96 -2.48
N LYS A 121 11.13 -10.12 -2.66
CA LYS A 121 10.57 -11.40 -2.21
C LYS A 121 10.45 -11.42 -0.68
N GLU A 122 9.54 -12.22 -0.18
CA GLU A 122 9.30 -12.39 1.26
C GLU A 122 10.58 -12.72 2.03
N GLU A 123 11.44 -13.57 1.48
CA GLU A 123 12.75 -13.93 2.05
C GLU A 123 13.64 -12.70 2.19
N VAL A 124 13.67 -11.83 1.17
CA VAL A 124 14.43 -10.56 1.19
C VAL A 124 13.88 -9.63 2.27
N LEU A 125 12.55 -9.57 2.46
CA LEU A 125 11.94 -8.77 3.51
C LEU A 125 12.28 -9.29 4.91
N VAL A 126 12.43 -10.60 5.06
CA VAL A 126 12.88 -11.25 6.31
C VAL A 126 14.36 -11.00 6.58
N GLU A 127 15.21 -11.19 5.58
CA GLU A 127 16.66 -10.91 5.67
C GLU A 127 16.96 -9.44 6.01
N ARG A 128 16.14 -8.51 5.49
CA ARG A 128 16.23 -7.08 5.81
C ARG A 128 15.66 -6.71 7.19
N GLY A 129 15.12 -7.67 7.94
CA GLY A 129 14.51 -7.43 9.25
C GLY A 129 13.21 -6.61 9.20
N ILE A 130 12.56 -6.55 8.02
CA ILE A 130 11.29 -5.84 7.83
C ILE A 130 10.14 -6.73 8.28
N LEU A 131 10.16 -8.00 7.85
CA LEU A 131 9.21 -9.03 8.27
C LEU A 131 9.91 -10.11 9.09
N GLU A 132 9.14 -10.84 9.85
CA GLU A 132 9.59 -12.05 10.55
C GLU A 132 8.76 -13.25 10.09
N LYS A 133 9.41 -14.35 9.76
CA LYS A 133 8.73 -15.60 9.41
C LYS A 133 8.56 -16.46 10.66
N ARG A 134 7.31 -16.68 11.09
CA ARG A 134 6.96 -17.50 12.26
C ARG A 134 5.81 -18.45 11.92
N LYS A 135 6.01 -19.76 12.12
CA LYS A 135 5.01 -20.81 11.84
C LYS A 135 4.36 -20.69 10.45
N GLY A 136 5.19 -20.43 9.43
CA GLY A 136 4.73 -20.29 8.03
C GLY A 136 4.00 -18.98 7.71
N ARG A 137 3.91 -18.03 8.65
CA ARG A 137 3.29 -16.71 8.45
C ARG A 137 4.32 -15.60 8.57
N TYR A 138 4.05 -14.47 7.93
CA TYR A 138 4.89 -13.28 7.99
C TYR A 138 4.32 -12.27 8.97
N TRP A 139 5.18 -11.68 9.78
CA TRP A 139 4.80 -10.78 10.87
C TRP A 139 5.61 -9.48 10.84
N HIS A 140 5.01 -8.40 11.32
CA HIS A 140 5.70 -7.17 11.68
C HIS A 140 4.98 -6.57 12.90
N ASN A 141 5.73 -6.17 13.93
CA ASN A 141 5.17 -5.59 15.16
C ASN A 141 3.98 -6.38 15.73
N LYS A 142 4.13 -7.71 15.86
CA LYS A 142 3.11 -8.64 16.38
C LYS A 142 1.81 -8.75 15.54
N LYS A 143 1.76 -8.17 14.33
CA LYS A 143 0.65 -8.33 13.38
C LYS A 143 1.05 -9.24 12.22
N ILE A 144 0.14 -10.12 11.80
CA ILE A 144 0.33 -10.97 10.61
C ILE A 144 0.10 -10.12 9.36
N TYR A 145 0.96 -10.30 8.35
CA TYR A 145 0.81 -9.70 7.02
C TYR A 145 0.27 -10.72 6.00
N LYS A 146 -0.93 -10.45 5.49
CA LYS A 146 -1.56 -11.20 4.39
C LYS A 146 -0.93 -10.83 3.05
N ASP A 147 -1.22 -11.61 2.01
CA ASP A 147 -0.54 -11.50 0.71
C ASP A 147 -0.66 -10.10 0.08
N HIS A 148 -1.87 -9.54 -0.01
CA HIS A 148 -2.07 -8.18 -0.53
C HIS A 148 -1.46 -7.10 0.37
N GLU A 149 -1.52 -7.26 1.69
CA GLU A 149 -0.84 -6.34 2.63
C GLU A 149 0.68 -6.37 2.43
N ARG A 150 1.25 -7.54 2.08
CA ARG A 150 2.66 -7.66 1.70
C ARG A 150 2.95 -7.01 0.35
N SER A 151 2.05 -7.10 -0.63
CA SER A 151 2.22 -6.41 -1.93
C SER A 151 2.25 -4.89 -1.72
N ALA A 152 1.26 -4.34 -1.01
CA ALA A 152 1.23 -2.93 -0.63
C ALA A 152 2.49 -2.49 0.13
N LEU A 153 2.98 -3.31 1.06
CA LEU A 153 4.27 -3.04 1.74
C LEU A 153 5.44 -2.98 0.74
N LYS A 154 5.51 -3.88 -0.24
CA LYS A 154 6.59 -3.89 -1.25
C LYS A 154 6.55 -2.64 -2.12
N HIS A 155 5.35 -2.19 -2.53
CA HIS A 155 5.17 -0.96 -3.29
C HIS A 155 5.61 0.28 -2.51
N PHE A 156 5.21 0.37 -1.24
CA PHE A 156 5.73 1.39 -0.33
C PHE A 156 7.26 1.38 -0.25
N LEU A 157 7.88 0.21 -0.02
CA LEU A 157 9.33 0.09 0.10
C LEU A 157 10.06 0.50 -1.17
N ARG A 158 9.52 0.11 -2.33
CA ARG A 158 10.08 0.48 -3.63
C ARG A 158 10.02 1.99 -3.87
N TRP A 159 8.89 2.63 -3.54
CA TRP A 159 8.77 4.09 -3.61
C TRP A 159 9.75 4.75 -2.65
N TYR A 160 9.81 4.31 -1.39
CA TYR A 160 10.71 4.85 -0.38
C TYR A 160 12.18 4.74 -0.78
N GLU A 161 12.59 3.59 -1.34
CA GLU A 161 13.95 3.39 -1.86
C GLU A 161 14.27 4.37 -2.99
N LYS A 162 13.33 4.62 -3.91
CA LYS A 162 13.54 5.57 -5.01
C LYS A 162 13.67 7.01 -4.52
N GLU A 163 12.82 7.40 -3.58
CA GLU A 163 12.74 8.79 -3.09
C GLU A 163 13.86 9.16 -2.13
N TYR A 164 14.31 8.19 -1.32
CA TYR A 164 15.30 8.43 -0.27
C TYR A 164 16.65 7.77 -0.51
N LYS A 165 16.87 6.99 -1.59
CA LYS A 165 18.16 6.33 -1.84
C LYS A 165 18.74 6.50 -3.25
N ASN A 166 19.40 7.64 -3.42
CA ASN A 166 20.81 7.67 -3.88
C ASN A 166 21.80 7.58 -2.69
N GLY A 167 21.43 6.88 -1.62
CA GLY A 167 22.27 6.63 -0.45
C GLY A 167 21.47 6.24 0.80
N PHE A 168 21.99 5.31 1.60
CA PHE A 168 21.63 4.95 2.98
C PHE A 168 20.77 3.71 3.31
N ILE A 169 20.91 3.30 4.58
CA ILE A 169 20.77 1.95 5.17
C ILE A 169 19.36 1.72 5.73
N TYR A 170 18.85 0.47 5.69
CA TYR A 170 17.59 0.10 6.35
C TYR A 170 17.76 0.19 7.88
N LYS A 171 17.36 1.32 8.47
CA LYS A 171 17.04 1.37 9.89
C LYS A 171 15.53 1.53 10.01
N THR A 172 14.85 0.44 10.38
CA THR A 172 13.51 0.55 10.94
C THR A 172 13.64 1.44 12.17
N ILE A 173 13.05 2.64 12.13
CA ILE A 173 13.00 3.48 13.33
C ILE A 173 12.01 2.78 14.25
N LYS A 174 12.48 2.30 15.39
CA LYS A 174 11.58 1.95 16.50
C LYS A 174 10.96 3.27 16.97
N PHE A 175 9.80 3.62 16.43
CA PHE A 175 8.95 4.57 17.13
C PHE A 175 8.38 3.78 18.30
N GLU A 176 8.84 4.11 19.51
CA GLU A 176 8.06 3.81 20.70
C GLU A 176 6.64 4.31 20.43
N ALA A 177 5.66 3.43 20.65
CA ALA A 177 4.28 3.67 20.31
C ALA A 177 3.91 5.11 20.70
N LEU A 178 3.56 5.94 19.72
CA LEU A 178 2.87 7.18 19.98
C LEU A 178 1.61 6.76 20.72
N SER A 179 1.64 6.89 22.05
CA SER A 179 0.46 6.87 22.88
C SER A 179 -0.48 7.91 22.28
N ILE A 180 -1.55 7.44 21.66
CA ILE A 180 -2.65 8.29 21.24
C ILE A 180 -3.15 8.94 22.54
N PRO A 181 -3.07 10.27 22.72
CA PRO A 181 -3.67 10.90 23.87
C PRO A 181 -5.19 10.73 23.74
N GLY A 182 -5.81 9.99 24.67
CA GLY A 182 -7.26 10.05 24.87
C GLY A 182 -8.12 8.81 24.54
N SER A 183 -7.64 7.59 24.78
CA SER A 183 -8.54 6.45 24.99
C SER A 183 -8.56 6.06 26.47
N SER A 184 -9.35 6.78 27.25
CA SER A 184 -9.93 6.31 28.52
C SER A 184 -11.21 5.55 28.24
#